data_AF-A0A0C1G0U8-F1
#
_entry.id   AF-A0A0C1G0U8-F1
#
_cell.length_a   1.000
_cell.length_b   1.000
_cell.length_c   1.000
_cell.angle_alpha   90.00
_cell.angle_beta   90.00
_cell.angle_gamma   90.00
#
_symmetry.space_group_name_H-M   'P 1'
#
loop_
_entity.id
_entity.type
_entity.pdbx_description
1 polymer ?
#
loop_
_entity_poly.entity_id
_entity_poly.type
_entity_poly.pdbx_seq_one_letter_code
_entity_poly.pdbx_strand_id
1 'polypeptide(L)'
;MKKTYLSASLILALIALLFIGACKKKATEQAPSDSFLPMQVGNLWYLNDGSYTEIKDKVMINNKPYFQFYSLIGGDAISISYLRIDEKNRLIESYPDAPLKIFLRADFNASVGDKFFTTGDKDYNDNEVTVIQKSDTEMTFSFDAVYHPNLKGHPHPVKYIKGKGFPGNWKKVVINGVVYQN
;
A
#
# COMPACT_ATOMS: atom_id res chain seq x y z
N MET A 1 -26.86 60.46 31.58
CA MET A 1 -25.98 59.75 30.63
C MET A 1 -25.85 58.28 31.07
N LYS A 2 -26.71 57.37 30.59
CA LYS A 2 -26.68 55.93 30.95
C LYS A 2 -27.26 55.07 29.81
N LYS A 3 -26.66 55.06 28.61
CA LYS A 3 -27.09 54.15 27.51
C LYS A 3 -25.95 53.77 26.54
N THR A 4 -24.75 53.48 27.03
CA THR A 4 -23.62 53.10 26.15
C THR A 4 -22.85 51.84 26.59
N TYR A 5 -23.19 51.23 27.73
CA TYR A 5 -22.43 50.08 28.25
C TYR A 5 -23.04 48.71 27.88
N LEU A 6 -24.26 48.66 27.33
CA LEU A 6 -24.91 47.39 26.98
C LEU A 6 -24.41 46.78 25.66
N SER A 7 -23.92 47.60 24.73
CA SER A 7 -23.51 47.14 23.39
C SER A 7 -22.11 46.52 23.37
N ALA A 8 -21.19 47.01 24.19
CA ALA A 8 -19.82 46.51 24.23
C ALA A 8 -19.70 45.10 24.86
N SER A 9 -20.52 44.80 25.86
CA SER A 9 -20.51 43.49 26.54
C SER A 9 -21.06 42.35 25.68
N LEU A 10 -22.01 42.63 24.79
CA LEU A 10 -22.61 41.62 23.92
C LEU A 10 -21.68 41.23 22.76
N ILE A 11 -20.90 42.19 22.25
CA ILE A 11 -19.92 41.97 21.18
C ILE A 11 -18.75 41.13 21.68
N LEU A 12 -18.29 41.36 22.92
CA LEU A 12 -17.22 40.56 23.53
C LEU A 12 -17.65 39.10 23.78
N ALA A 13 -18.92 38.87 24.12
CA ALA A 13 -19.48 37.53 24.29
C ALA A 13 -19.62 36.78 22.94
N LEU A 14 -19.93 37.49 21.84
CA LEU A 14 -20.04 36.88 20.51
C LEU A 14 -18.68 36.45 19.94
N ILE A 15 -17.62 37.20 20.23
CA ILE A 15 -16.24 36.88 19.76
C ILE A 15 -15.68 35.66 20.51
N ALA A 16 -16.05 35.46 21.78
CA ALA A 16 -15.64 34.29 22.57
C ALA A 16 -16.24 32.97 22.04
N LEU A 17 -17.41 33.01 21.41
CA LEU A 17 -18.09 31.84 20.83
C LEU A 17 -17.51 31.38 19.49
N LEU A 18 -16.69 32.20 18.81
CA LEU A 18 -16.10 31.85 17.51
C LEU A 18 -14.86 30.92 17.62
N PHE A 19 -14.30 30.74 18.83
CA PHE A 19 -13.08 29.94 19.03
C PHE A 19 -13.31 28.48 19.46
N ILE A 20 -14.56 28.05 19.69
CA ILE A 20 -14.88 26.68 20.12
C ILE A 20 -15.15 25.70 18.96
N GLY A 21 -15.00 26.15 17.70
CA GLY A 21 -15.35 25.37 16.50
C GLY A 21 -14.22 24.66 15.76
N ALA A 22 -12.97 24.71 16.24
CA ALA A 22 -11.87 23.96 15.62
C ALA A 22 -11.89 22.50 16.10
N CYS A 23 -12.93 21.77 15.70
CA CYS A 23 -12.96 20.32 15.81
C CYS A 23 -11.84 19.77 14.91
N LYS A 24 -10.63 19.64 15.45
CA LYS A 24 -9.59 18.82 14.83
C LYS A 24 -10.24 17.46 14.63
N LYS A 25 -10.55 17.09 13.38
CA LYS A 25 -10.83 15.69 13.05
C LYS A 25 -9.64 14.94 13.65
N LYS A 26 -9.90 14.17 14.71
CA LYS A 26 -8.94 13.15 15.16
C LYS A 26 -8.62 12.40 13.88
N ALA A 27 -7.37 12.44 13.44
CA ALA A 27 -6.90 11.49 12.46
C ALA A 27 -7.34 10.15 13.03
N THR A 28 -8.30 9.51 12.37
CA THR A 28 -8.75 8.18 12.76
C THR A 28 -7.47 7.37 12.83
N GLU A 29 -7.08 6.97 14.03
CA GLU A 29 -5.91 6.13 14.24
C GLU A 29 -6.20 4.89 13.40
N GLN A 30 -5.58 4.83 12.24
CA GLN A 30 -5.93 3.85 11.23
C GLN A 30 -5.49 2.54 11.85
N ALA A 31 -6.47 1.70 12.20
CA ALA A 31 -6.22 0.44 12.89
C ALA A 31 -5.01 -0.26 12.24
N PRO A 32 -4.13 -0.90 13.03
CA PRO A 32 -3.03 -1.67 12.47
C PRO A 32 -3.60 -2.54 11.35
N SER A 33 -3.10 -2.32 10.13
CA SER A 33 -3.67 -2.97 8.97
C SER A 33 -3.47 -4.47 9.12
N ASP A 34 -4.56 -5.24 9.24
CA ASP A 34 -4.55 -6.70 9.16
C ASP A 34 -4.12 -7.21 7.77
N SER A 35 -3.87 -6.32 6.81
CA SER A 35 -3.30 -6.67 5.51
C SER A 35 -1.81 -7.01 5.59
N PHE A 36 -1.41 -7.97 4.75
CA PHE A 36 -0.01 -8.27 4.45
C PHE A 36 0.72 -7.15 3.71
N LEU A 37 0.00 -6.21 3.08
CA LEU A 37 0.57 -5.02 2.46
C LEU A 37 -0.32 -3.81 2.74
N PRO A 38 -0.04 -3.02 3.79
CA PRO A 38 -0.84 -1.84 4.15
C PRO A 38 -0.85 -0.79 3.02
N MET A 39 -2.04 -0.45 2.54
CA MET A 39 -2.25 0.43 1.39
C MET A 39 -2.63 1.85 1.82
N GLN A 40 -1.64 2.71 2.01
CA GLN A 40 -1.86 4.10 2.39
C GLN A 40 -0.79 5.02 1.80
N VAL A 41 -1.23 6.16 1.25
CA VAL A 41 -0.33 7.21 0.76
C VAL A 41 0.57 7.69 1.90
N GLY A 42 1.88 7.76 1.62
CA GLY A 42 2.92 8.07 2.59
C GLY A 42 3.53 6.84 3.28
N ASN A 43 3.01 5.62 3.06
CA ASN A 43 3.73 4.42 3.48
C ASN A 43 5.08 4.32 2.77
N LEU A 44 6.14 4.04 3.51
CA LEU A 44 7.53 4.16 3.06
C LEU A 44 8.37 2.99 3.58
N TRP A 45 9.15 2.38 2.69
CA TRP A 45 10.22 1.44 3.01
C TRP A 45 11.54 2.05 2.54
N TYR A 46 12.32 2.57 3.49
CA TYR A 46 13.51 3.37 3.21
C TYR A 46 14.78 2.66 3.65
N LEU A 47 15.72 2.50 2.72
CA LEU A 47 17.06 2.00 2.98
C LEU A 47 18.09 3.15 3.00
N ASN A 48 18.07 4.01 1.99
CA ASN A 48 18.89 5.22 1.86
C ASN A 48 18.33 6.13 0.74
N ASP A 49 18.95 7.28 0.50
CA ASP A 49 18.47 8.27 -0.49
C ASP A 49 18.47 7.74 -1.93
N GLY A 50 19.24 6.70 -2.24
CA GLY A 50 19.25 6.01 -3.53
C GLY A 50 18.35 4.76 -3.59
N SER A 51 17.78 4.33 -2.46
CA SER A 51 17.01 3.08 -2.39
C SER A 51 15.84 3.19 -1.41
N TYR A 52 14.64 3.35 -1.96
CA TYR A 52 13.39 3.38 -1.18
C TYR A 52 12.17 3.05 -2.04
N THR A 53 11.10 2.61 -1.38
CA THR A 53 9.77 2.47 -1.98
C THR A 53 8.76 3.28 -1.19
N GLU A 54 7.96 4.10 -1.86
CA GLU A 54 6.94 4.96 -1.25
C GLU A 54 5.62 4.85 -2.00
N ILE A 55 4.50 4.84 -1.27
CA ILE A 55 3.18 5.00 -1.87
C ILE A 55 2.91 6.50 -2.04
N LYS A 56 2.96 7.01 -3.28
CA LYS A 56 2.87 8.44 -3.58
C LYS A 56 1.46 8.96 -3.79
N ASP A 57 0.59 8.14 -4.36
CA ASP A 57 -0.76 8.58 -4.74
C ASP A 57 -1.75 7.41 -4.79
N LYS A 58 -3.03 7.75 -4.98
CA LYS A 58 -4.12 6.84 -5.26
C LYS A 58 -4.81 7.24 -6.56
N VAL A 59 -4.83 6.34 -7.53
CA VAL A 59 -5.41 6.54 -8.86
C VAL A 59 -6.61 5.62 -9.08
N MET A 60 -7.48 5.99 -10.02
CA MET A 60 -8.60 5.14 -10.43
C MET A 60 -8.25 4.42 -11.73
N ILE A 61 -8.27 3.09 -11.72
CA ILE A 61 -8.04 2.24 -12.89
C ILE A 61 -9.26 1.32 -13.00
N ASN A 62 -9.97 1.38 -14.13
CA ASN A 62 -11.21 0.62 -14.34
C ASN A 62 -12.21 0.73 -13.17
N ASN A 63 -12.47 1.96 -12.72
CA ASN A 63 -13.36 2.28 -11.59
C ASN A 63 -12.98 1.62 -10.25
N LYS A 64 -11.73 1.17 -10.08
CA LYS A 64 -11.20 0.66 -8.82
C LYS A 64 -10.02 1.53 -8.35
N PRO A 65 -9.89 1.80 -7.04
CA PRO A 65 -8.75 2.54 -6.51
C PRO A 65 -7.50 1.66 -6.46
N TYR A 66 -6.39 2.18 -6.97
CA TYR A 66 -5.05 1.61 -6.90
C TYR A 66 -4.10 2.61 -6.27
N PHE A 67 -3.10 2.11 -5.56
CA PHE A 67 -2.05 2.91 -4.94
C PHE A 67 -0.79 2.85 -5.80
N GLN A 68 -0.21 4.01 -6.06
CA GLN A 68 1.02 4.13 -6.84
C GLN A 68 2.23 3.93 -5.93
N PHE A 69 2.91 2.79 -6.10
CA PHE A 69 4.19 2.50 -5.49
C PHE A 69 5.29 3.04 -6.39
N TYR A 70 6.06 3.98 -5.88
CA TYR A 70 7.27 4.50 -6.51
C TYR A 70 8.49 3.92 -5.80
N SER A 71 9.36 3.26 -6.55
CA SER A 71 10.62 2.74 -6.05
C SER A 71 11.79 3.39 -6.76
N LEU A 72 12.73 3.95 -6.01
CA LEU A 72 14.07 4.27 -6.47
C LEU A 72 15.00 3.15 -6.02
N ILE A 73 15.84 2.65 -6.92
CA ILE A 73 16.73 1.51 -6.69
C ILE A 73 18.12 1.91 -7.17
N GLY A 74 19.10 1.95 -6.27
CA GLY A 74 20.50 2.26 -6.62
C GLY A 74 20.76 3.72 -7.04
N GLY A 75 19.75 4.60 -6.97
CA GLY A 75 19.86 6.02 -7.30
C GLY A 75 19.53 6.37 -8.75
N ASP A 76 19.35 5.39 -9.63
CA ASP A 76 19.16 5.60 -11.08
C ASP A 76 17.99 4.79 -11.67
N ALA A 77 17.66 3.63 -11.11
CA ALA A 77 16.54 2.83 -11.55
C ALA A 77 15.24 3.22 -10.83
N ILE A 78 14.19 3.49 -11.61
CA ILE A 78 12.85 3.77 -11.12
C ILE A 78 11.93 2.61 -11.52
N SER A 79 11.16 2.12 -10.55
CA SER A 79 10.04 1.20 -10.79
C SER A 79 8.75 1.82 -10.28
N ILE A 80 7.70 1.78 -11.09
CA ILE A 80 6.37 2.24 -10.70
C ILE A 80 5.42 1.06 -10.86
N SER A 81 4.70 0.72 -9.79
CA SER A 81 3.61 -0.25 -9.83
C SER A 81 2.35 0.34 -9.22
N TYR A 82 1.21 -0.14 -9.67
CA TYR A 82 -0.09 0.31 -9.22
C TYR A 82 -0.81 -0.88 -8.62
N LEU A 83 -0.90 -0.89 -7.28
CA LEU A 83 -1.34 -2.06 -6.52
C LEU A 83 -2.61 -1.76 -5.74
N ARG A 84 -3.48 -2.76 -5.59
CA ARG A 84 -4.60 -2.71 -4.65
C ARG A 84 -4.77 -4.04 -3.94
N ILE A 85 -5.35 -4.00 -2.75
CA ILE A 85 -5.98 -5.18 -2.15
C ILE A 85 -7.42 -5.23 -2.63
N ASP A 86 -7.82 -6.35 -3.22
CA ASP A 86 -9.18 -6.53 -3.69
C ASP A 86 -10.13 -7.05 -2.59
N GLU A 87 -11.38 -7.21 -2.97
CA GLU A 87 -12.47 -7.62 -2.09
C GLU A 87 -12.32 -9.07 -1.57
N LYS A 88 -11.43 -9.86 -2.18
CA LYS A 88 -11.09 -11.23 -1.77
C LYS A 88 -9.75 -11.31 -1.04
N ASN A 89 -9.20 -10.17 -0.59
CA ASN A 89 -7.90 -10.07 0.06
C ASN A 89 -6.73 -10.54 -0.84
N ARG A 90 -6.81 -10.22 -2.13
CA ARG A 90 -5.75 -10.50 -3.11
C ARG A 90 -5.02 -9.22 -3.48
N LEU A 91 -3.71 -9.32 -3.68
CA LEU A 91 -2.90 -8.23 -4.20
C LEU A 91 -3.00 -8.21 -5.73
N ILE A 92 -3.59 -7.15 -6.25
CA ILE A 92 -3.84 -6.96 -7.66
C ILE A 92 -3.01 -5.80 -8.18
N GLU A 93 -2.43 -5.98 -9.36
CA GLU A 93 -1.69 -4.98 -10.11
C GLU A 93 -2.38 -4.71 -11.45
N SER A 94 -2.47 -3.44 -11.85
CA SER A 94 -3.03 -3.01 -13.14
C SER A 94 -2.56 -1.60 -13.45
N TYR A 95 -2.49 -1.20 -14.71
CA TYR A 95 -1.86 0.06 -15.11
C TYR A 95 -2.84 1.02 -15.79
N PRO A 96 -2.69 2.35 -15.63
CA PRO A 96 -3.59 3.33 -16.24
C PRO A 96 -3.64 3.28 -17.78
N ASP A 97 -2.53 2.91 -18.43
CA ASP A 97 -2.41 2.77 -19.89
C ASP A 97 -2.96 1.44 -20.42
N ALA A 98 -3.11 0.44 -19.54
CA ALA A 98 -3.72 -0.85 -19.85
C ALA A 98 -4.73 -1.27 -18.75
N PRO A 99 -5.83 -0.53 -18.56
CA PRO A 99 -6.71 -0.64 -17.39
C PRO A 99 -7.50 -1.95 -17.31
N LEU A 100 -7.54 -2.72 -18.40
CA LEU A 100 -8.18 -4.04 -18.46
C LEU A 100 -7.19 -5.18 -18.19
N LYS A 101 -5.87 -4.92 -18.21
CA LYS A 101 -4.85 -5.93 -17.92
C LYS A 101 -4.63 -5.99 -16.40
N ILE A 102 -4.81 -7.18 -15.84
CA ILE A 102 -4.78 -7.43 -14.40
C ILE A 102 -3.73 -8.51 -14.12
N PHE A 103 -2.90 -8.27 -13.11
CA PHE A 103 -1.92 -9.22 -12.61
C PHE A 103 -2.23 -9.55 -11.15
N LEU A 104 -2.54 -10.81 -10.86
CA LEU A 104 -2.69 -11.33 -9.51
C LEU A 104 -1.29 -11.60 -8.92
N ARG A 105 -0.86 -10.77 -7.97
CA ARG A 105 0.48 -10.85 -7.36
C ARG A 105 0.49 -11.67 -6.08
N ALA A 106 -0.62 -11.73 -5.35
CA ALA A 106 -0.73 -12.57 -4.17
C ALA A 106 -2.19 -12.87 -3.86
N ASP A 107 -2.47 -14.05 -3.32
CA ASP A 107 -3.73 -14.37 -2.66
C ASP A 107 -3.43 -14.65 -1.18
N PHE A 108 -3.77 -13.72 -0.30
CA PHE A 108 -3.44 -13.85 1.12
C PHE A 108 -4.37 -14.83 1.87
N ASN A 109 -5.46 -15.26 1.24
CA ASN A 109 -6.36 -16.27 1.79
C ASN A 109 -5.95 -17.70 1.40
N ALA A 110 -5.15 -17.87 0.34
CA ALA A 110 -4.69 -19.17 -0.14
C ALA A 110 -3.91 -19.98 0.92
N SER A 111 -3.98 -21.30 0.79
CA SER A 111 -3.30 -22.29 1.64
C SER A 111 -1.94 -22.68 1.06
N VAL A 112 -1.05 -23.22 1.89
CA VAL A 112 0.23 -23.77 1.41
C VAL A 112 -0.03 -24.87 0.39
N GLY A 113 0.64 -24.81 -0.76
CA GLY A 113 0.45 -25.71 -1.89
C GLY A 113 -0.55 -25.22 -2.94
N ASP A 114 -1.37 -24.21 -2.63
CA ASP A 114 -2.28 -23.62 -3.62
C ASP A 114 -1.50 -22.95 -4.74
N LYS A 115 -2.07 -23.02 -5.95
CA LYS A 115 -1.49 -22.48 -7.18
C LYS A 115 -2.45 -21.56 -7.91
N PHE A 116 -1.91 -20.51 -8.52
CA PHE A 116 -2.64 -19.65 -9.43
C PHE A 116 -1.71 -19.07 -10.49
N PHE A 117 -2.28 -18.51 -11.56
CA PHE A 117 -1.53 -17.79 -12.59
C PHE A 117 -1.68 -16.29 -12.40
N THR A 118 -0.62 -15.54 -12.66
CA THR A 118 -0.62 -14.08 -12.51
C THR A 118 -1.59 -13.40 -13.48
N THR A 119 -1.69 -13.88 -14.71
CA THR A 119 -2.56 -13.33 -15.76
C THR A 119 -3.54 -14.38 -16.27
N GLY A 120 -3.11 -15.65 -16.37
CA GLY A 120 -3.89 -16.72 -16.99
C GLY A 120 -3.80 -16.75 -18.52
N ASP A 121 -3.05 -15.83 -19.14
CA ASP A 121 -2.92 -15.69 -20.58
C ASP A 121 -1.98 -16.74 -21.20
N LYS A 122 -1.23 -17.47 -20.37
CA LYS A 122 -0.23 -18.47 -20.79
C LYS A 122 0.83 -17.92 -21.75
N ASP A 123 1.19 -16.65 -21.58
CA ASP A 123 2.28 -16.00 -22.29
C ASP A 123 3.57 -15.99 -21.44
N TYR A 124 4.65 -15.44 -21.99
CA TYR A 124 5.96 -15.38 -21.32
C TYR A 124 5.98 -14.52 -20.04
N ASN A 125 4.96 -13.69 -19.79
CA ASN A 125 4.81 -12.89 -18.57
C ASN A 125 3.97 -13.60 -17.51
N ASP A 126 3.27 -14.69 -17.88
CA ASP A 126 2.42 -15.42 -16.97
C ASP A 126 3.24 -16.35 -16.08
N ASN A 127 3.23 -16.07 -14.78
CA ASN A 127 3.90 -16.90 -13.78
C ASN A 127 2.89 -17.85 -13.14
N GLU A 128 3.27 -19.13 -12.98
CA GLU A 128 2.63 -20.02 -12.01
C GLU A 128 3.14 -19.64 -10.63
N VAL A 129 2.23 -19.25 -9.75
CA VAL A 129 2.53 -18.85 -8.38
C VAL A 129 2.06 -19.94 -7.44
N THR A 130 2.97 -20.44 -6.61
CA THR A 130 2.67 -21.44 -5.57
C THR A 130 2.86 -20.84 -4.19
N VAL A 131 1.92 -21.05 -3.27
CA VAL A 131 2.11 -20.70 -1.85
C VAL A 131 3.07 -21.70 -1.22
N ILE A 132 4.27 -21.27 -0.83
CA ILE A 132 5.30 -22.17 -0.26
C ILE A 132 5.43 -22.06 1.25
N GLN A 133 4.96 -20.96 1.86
CA GLN A 133 4.96 -20.79 3.30
C GLN A 133 3.81 -19.87 3.71
N LYS A 134 3.14 -20.21 4.81
CA LYS A 134 2.12 -19.36 5.45
C LYS A 134 2.18 -19.53 6.97
N SER A 135 2.16 -18.41 7.67
CA SER A 135 1.96 -18.30 9.11
C SER A 135 1.01 -17.14 9.40
N ASP A 136 0.72 -16.89 10.67
CA ASP A 136 -0.09 -15.74 11.10
C ASP A 136 0.55 -14.39 10.77
N THR A 137 1.87 -14.36 10.59
CA THR A 137 2.66 -13.13 10.43
C THR A 137 3.35 -13.02 9.08
N GLU A 138 3.52 -14.11 8.34
CA GLU A 138 4.29 -14.13 7.10
C GLU A 138 3.66 -15.03 6.04
N MET A 139 3.79 -14.63 4.78
CA MET A 139 3.39 -15.46 3.65
C MET A 139 4.41 -15.34 2.53
N THR A 140 4.84 -16.48 1.99
CA THR A 140 5.83 -16.56 0.91
C THR A 140 5.25 -17.34 -0.26
N PHE A 141 5.44 -16.76 -1.44
CA PHE A 141 5.00 -17.28 -2.71
C PHE A 141 6.23 -17.60 -3.56
N SER A 142 6.18 -18.69 -4.34
CA SER A 142 7.16 -19.02 -5.36
C SER A 142 6.60 -18.67 -6.73
N PHE A 143 7.30 -17.87 -7.51
CA PHE A 143 6.91 -17.44 -8.84
C PHE A 143 7.77 -18.14 -9.89
N ASP A 144 7.17 -18.95 -10.76
CA ASP A 144 7.84 -19.58 -11.89
C ASP A 144 7.24 -19.09 -13.21
N ALA A 145 8.10 -18.53 -14.08
CA ALA A 145 7.71 -18.09 -15.42
C ALA A 145 7.65 -19.29 -16.38
N VAL A 146 6.70 -20.20 -16.16
CA VAL A 146 6.63 -21.54 -16.79
C VAL A 146 6.53 -21.54 -18.32
N TYR A 147 6.19 -20.39 -18.92
CA TYR A 147 6.11 -20.17 -20.37
C TYR A 147 7.27 -19.33 -20.93
N HIS A 148 8.15 -18.78 -20.10
CA HIS A 148 9.27 -17.97 -20.55
C HIS A 148 10.42 -18.87 -21.03
N PRO A 149 10.99 -18.66 -22.23
CA PRO A 149 11.96 -19.58 -22.84
C PRO A 149 13.23 -19.76 -22.00
N ASN A 150 13.67 -18.70 -21.31
CA ASN A 150 14.94 -18.69 -20.57
C ASN A 150 14.79 -18.70 -19.04
N LEU A 151 13.57 -18.51 -18.52
CA LEU A 151 13.34 -18.33 -17.07
C LEU A 151 12.51 -19.46 -16.47
N LYS A 152 11.85 -20.27 -17.31
CA LYS A 152 11.11 -21.45 -16.88
C LYS A 152 11.99 -22.36 -16.02
N GLY A 153 11.44 -22.80 -14.88
CA GLY A 153 12.13 -23.72 -13.97
C GLY A 153 13.13 -23.04 -13.04
N HIS A 154 13.20 -21.70 -13.06
CA HIS A 154 13.99 -20.89 -12.14
C HIS A 154 13.07 -20.04 -11.26
N PRO A 155 12.30 -20.67 -10.34
CA PRO A 155 11.36 -19.94 -9.52
C PRO A 155 12.08 -18.99 -8.55
N HIS A 156 11.44 -17.86 -8.26
CA HIS A 156 11.92 -16.91 -7.25
C HIS A 156 10.88 -16.68 -6.15
N PRO A 157 11.31 -16.51 -4.89
CA PRO A 157 10.40 -16.27 -3.78
C PRO A 157 10.00 -14.79 -3.68
N VAL A 158 8.74 -14.53 -3.37
CA VAL A 158 8.22 -13.22 -2.96
C VAL A 158 7.55 -13.38 -1.60
N LYS A 159 8.02 -12.63 -0.61
CA LYS A 159 7.56 -12.72 0.78
C LYS A 159 6.87 -11.43 1.21
N TYR A 160 5.85 -11.56 2.05
CA TYR A 160 5.14 -10.46 2.69
C TYR A 160 5.05 -10.69 4.21
N ILE A 161 5.11 -9.61 4.97
CA ILE A 161 4.99 -9.60 6.43
C ILE A 161 3.71 -8.86 6.82
N LYS A 162 2.84 -9.52 7.58
CA LYS A 162 1.57 -8.95 8.06
C LYS A 162 1.79 -7.63 8.79
N GLY A 163 1.03 -6.60 8.40
CA GLY A 163 1.14 -5.25 8.93
C GLY A 163 2.41 -4.47 8.53
N LYS A 164 3.35 -5.07 7.79
CA LYS A 164 4.60 -4.41 7.36
C LYS A 164 4.82 -4.37 5.86
N GLY A 165 4.19 -5.24 5.06
CA GLY A 165 4.47 -5.28 3.63
C GLY A 165 5.76 -6.01 3.32
N PHE A 166 6.66 -5.32 2.64
CA PHE A 166 7.90 -5.92 2.11
C PHE A 166 8.91 -6.24 3.22
N PRO A 167 9.47 -7.47 3.24
CA PRO A 167 10.60 -7.78 4.10
C PRO A 167 11.83 -7.01 3.63
N GLY A 168 12.75 -6.74 4.55
CA GLY A 168 14.01 -6.09 4.23
C GLY A 168 14.68 -5.46 5.45
N ASN A 169 15.98 -5.21 5.34
CA ASN A 169 16.76 -4.50 6.35
C ASN A 169 16.58 -2.99 6.19
N TRP A 170 15.33 -2.53 6.22
CA TRP A 170 14.99 -1.12 6.10
C TRP A 170 15.57 -0.33 7.28
N LYS A 171 16.16 0.83 7.02
CA LYS A 171 16.58 1.76 8.08
C LYS A 171 15.38 2.47 8.70
N LYS A 172 14.36 2.71 7.89
CA LYS A 172 13.13 3.36 8.30
C LYS A 172 11.95 2.77 7.54
N VAL A 173 10.89 2.42 8.25
CA VAL A 173 9.60 2.06 7.69
C VAL A 173 8.54 3.01 8.24
N VAL A 174 7.70 3.56 7.38
CA VAL A 174 6.49 4.30 7.78
C VAL A 174 5.28 3.48 7.36
N ILE A 175 4.49 3.01 8.32
CA ILE A 175 3.25 2.28 8.06
C ILE A 175 2.11 2.98 8.76
N ASN A 176 1.11 3.40 8.01
CA ASN A 176 -0.09 4.08 8.50
C ASN A 176 0.24 5.28 9.41
N GLY A 177 1.28 6.04 9.05
CA GLY A 177 1.77 7.19 9.82
C GLY A 177 2.66 6.84 11.03
N VAL A 178 2.82 5.55 11.37
CA VAL A 178 3.73 5.10 12.44
C VAL A 178 5.12 4.88 11.88
N VAL A 179 6.12 5.44 12.54
CA VAL A 179 7.53 5.36 12.13
C VAL A 179 8.25 4.26 12.93
N TYR A 180 8.87 3.34 12.22
CA TYR A 180 9.74 2.29 12.76
C TYR A 180 11.15 2.53 12.25
N GLN A 181 12.13 2.61 13.16
CA GLN A 181 13.54 2.82 12.82
C GLN A 181 14.36 1.74 13.52
N ASN A 182 15.40 1.28 12.83
CA ASN A 182 16.42 0.38 13.36
C ASN A 182 17.68 1.17 13.73
#